data_AF-A0A5C4JE15-F1
#
_entry.id   AF-A0A5C4JE15-F1
#
_cell.length_a   1.000
_cell.length_b   1.000
_cell.length_c   1.000
_cell.angle_alpha   90.00
_cell.angle_beta   90.00
_cell.angle_gamma   90.00
#
_symmetry.space_group_name_H-M   'P 1'
#
loop_
_entity.id
_entity.type
_entity.pdbx_description
1 polymer ?
#
loop_
_entity_poly.entity_id
_entity_poly.type
_entity_poly.pdbx_seq_one_letter_code
_entity_poly.pdbx_strand_id
1 'polypeptide(L)'
;MTQNTQNCSTLLRLAPGMLPEVTDEQSARARIASQIGSDESAYKLFGQTCRFEAPYTASWIHGPGEKSPYLSLELAATSLDDDRYRATLADIVLSTSTAIPYDYRALAAEELLRFGPGDFIGPLQAAVDCYVPLGHRTQQAKVDVSTDGIDHLFEIPDTVAGRLDVLTAASAAKTLESRCLLAQRVLGQAPRAESPASDAERLIAEDVGTDMISPADYLVPWDQEFPGENGATLTLAELLRIVLLCPEFKLPDAKVRPILVDFYRSVLRTSGRSIIGLSAGVFHVEHSTLTTPSYYYQGRDAILGKGLVIDCVGGAILQSGSFLGGGFMPILIHTHKHIRKSGEAGASERKRILPCIFAAEAGARFPMDAIGLFETVDYLEKDTPYQGIRALSLNE
;
A
#
# COMPACT_ATOMS: atom_id res chain seq x y z
N MET A 1 11.54 0.67 -50.26
CA MET A 1 10.89 1.16 -49.04
C MET A 1 11.13 0.13 -47.95
N THR A 2 12.12 0.37 -47.10
CA THR A 2 12.54 -0.54 -46.03
C THR A 2 12.39 0.22 -44.72
N GLN A 3 11.31 -0.05 -44.00
CA GLN A 3 11.10 0.48 -42.65
C GLN A 3 12.01 -0.28 -41.69
N ASN A 4 12.87 0.46 -40.99
CA ASN A 4 13.76 -0.01 -39.92
C ASN A 4 12.93 -0.47 -38.71
N THR A 5 12.69 -1.77 -38.60
CA THR A 5 12.39 -2.47 -37.34
C THR A 5 13.70 -2.81 -36.64
N GLN A 6 14.41 -1.81 -36.12
CA GLN A 6 15.56 -2.03 -35.26
C GLN A 6 15.31 -1.54 -33.84
N ASN A 7 15.45 -2.50 -32.92
CA ASN A 7 15.60 -2.43 -31.47
C ASN A 7 14.38 -2.02 -30.63
N CYS A 8 13.47 -2.98 -30.42
CA CYS A 8 12.69 -3.08 -29.18
C CYS A 8 13.51 -3.69 -28.02
N SER A 9 14.71 -4.23 -28.29
CA SER A 9 15.63 -4.78 -27.28
C SER A 9 16.35 -3.72 -26.44
N THR A 10 16.30 -2.45 -26.83
CA THR A 10 16.75 -1.29 -26.03
C THR A 10 15.71 -0.78 -25.04
N LEU A 11 14.45 -1.26 -25.10
CA LEU A 11 13.37 -0.76 -24.24
C LEU A 11 13.22 -1.50 -22.90
N LEU A 12 13.89 -2.63 -22.69
CA LEU A 12 13.64 -3.49 -21.52
C LEU A 12 14.88 -4.24 -21.01
N ARG A 13 15.99 -3.53 -20.77
CA ARG A 13 17.04 -4.06 -19.89
C ARG A 13 17.50 -2.96 -18.92
N LEU A 14 17.24 -3.15 -17.63
CA LEU A 14 18.05 -2.50 -16.61
C LEU A 14 19.30 -3.38 -16.41
N ALA A 15 20.45 -2.89 -16.88
CA ALA A 15 21.73 -3.58 -16.77
C ALA A 15 22.39 -3.29 -15.39
N PRO A 16 23.38 -4.10 -14.95
CA PRO A 16 24.14 -3.84 -13.74
C PRO A 16 24.86 -2.49 -13.84
N GLY A 17 24.54 -1.55 -12.94
CA GLY A 17 25.12 -0.19 -12.94
C GLY A 17 24.16 0.96 -13.24
N MET A 18 22.85 0.82 -13.02
CA MET A 18 21.86 1.87 -13.36
C MET A 18 21.57 2.93 -12.30
N LEU A 19 22.37 3.02 -11.23
CA LEU A 19 22.40 4.20 -10.36
C LEU A 19 23.05 5.43 -11.04
N PRO A 20 24.23 5.34 -11.67
CA PRO A 20 24.92 6.50 -12.25
C PRO A 20 24.33 7.12 -13.53
N GLU A 21 23.34 6.52 -14.20
CA GLU A 21 22.79 7.07 -15.46
C GLU A 21 21.56 7.99 -15.31
N VAL A 22 20.93 8.05 -14.12
CA VAL A 22 19.79 8.98 -13.86
C VAL A 22 20.26 10.22 -13.13
N THR A 23 21.13 10.06 -12.14
CA THR A 23 21.98 11.08 -11.51
C THR A 23 22.84 10.33 -10.49
N ASP A 24 24.14 10.62 -10.35
CA ASP A 24 24.90 10.00 -9.26
C ASP A 24 24.43 10.58 -7.91
N GLU A 25 24.59 9.82 -6.83
CA GLU A 25 24.12 10.18 -5.50
C GLU A 25 24.65 11.55 -5.04
N GLN A 26 25.90 11.88 -5.38
CA GLN A 26 26.51 13.16 -5.06
C GLN A 26 25.87 14.30 -5.85
N SER A 27 25.50 14.06 -7.12
CA SER A 27 24.72 14.99 -7.94
C SER A 27 23.26 15.15 -7.50
N ALA A 28 22.57 14.09 -7.07
CA ALA A 28 21.25 14.20 -6.45
C ALA A 28 21.34 15.04 -5.18
N ARG A 29 22.25 14.68 -4.26
CA ARG A 29 22.53 15.40 -3.02
C ARG A 29 22.85 16.87 -3.31
N ALA A 30 23.72 17.15 -4.28
CA ALA A 30 24.07 18.52 -4.66
C ALA A 30 22.90 19.28 -5.30
N ARG A 31 22.05 18.63 -6.10
CA ARG A 31 20.88 19.26 -6.76
C ARG A 31 19.76 19.56 -5.77
N ILE A 32 19.57 18.70 -4.77
CA ILE A 32 18.63 18.92 -3.66
C ILE A 32 19.17 20.00 -2.73
N ALA A 33 20.43 19.88 -2.28
CA ALA A 33 21.09 20.86 -1.43
C ALA A 33 21.18 22.25 -2.08
N SER A 34 21.42 22.34 -3.40
CA SER A 34 21.44 23.62 -4.12
C SER A 34 20.06 24.23 -4.37
N GLN A 35 18.99 23.43 -4.32
CA GLN A 35 17.60 23.91 -4.34
C GLN A 35 17.09 24.26 -2.94
N ILE A 36 17.65 23.64 -1.90
CA ILE A 36 17.52 24.00 -0.48
C ILE A 36 18.51 25.15 -0.15
N GLY A 37 18.41 26.25 -0.90
CA GLY A 37 19.21 27.47 -0.62
C GLY A 37 18.64 28.33 0.52
N SER A 38 17.43 28.01 0.98
CA SER A 38 16.75 28.62 2.11
C SER A 38 15.74 27.62 2.68
N ASP A 39 15.36 27.81 3.94
CA ASP A 39 14.42 26.91 4.62
C ASP A 39 13.03 26.90 3.98
N GLU A 40 12.61 28.01 3.39
CA GLU A 40 11.34 28.13 2.66
C GLU A 40 11.38 27.35 1.33
N SER A 41 12.54 27.32 0.66
CA SER A 41 12.77 26.50 -0.52
C SER A 41 12.77 25.01 -0.19
N ALA A 42 13.31 24.63 0.97
CA ALA A 42 13.27 23.24 1.45
C ALA A 42 11.84 22.78 1.71
N TYR A 43 11.07 23.57 2.45
CA TYR A 43 9.67 23.27 2.75
C TYR A 43 8.83 23.10 1.47
N LYS A 44 8.99 24.02 0.52
CA LYS A 44 8.29 23.97 -0.77
C LYS A 44 8.72 22.77 -1.61
N LEU A 45 10.02 22.46 -1.66
CA LEU A 45 10.56 21.30 -2.36
C LEU A 45 10.02 20.01 -1.76
N PHE A 46 10.04 19.85 -0.44
CA PHE A 46 9.43 18.69 0.24
C PHE A 46 7.95 18.57 -0.11
N GLY A 47 7.18 19.66 -0.04
CA GLY A 47 5.77 19.68 -0.43
C GLY A 47 5.52 19.28 -1.88
N GLN A 48 6.32 19.77 -2.83
CA GLN A 48 6.20 19.44 -4.26
C GLN A 48 6.60 17.99 -4.56
N THR A 49 7.67 17.53 -3.92
CA THR A 49 8.24 16.21 -4.19
C THR A 49 7.33 15.13 -3.58
N CYS A 50 6.74 15.37 -2.40
CA CYS A 50 5.73 14.49 -1.77
C CYS A 50 4.42 14.37 -2.57
N ARG A 51 4.16 15.26 -3.54
CA ARG A 51 2.90 15.33 -4.31
C ARG A 51 3.01 14.86 -5.77
N PHE A 52 4.17 14.38 -6.21
CA PHE A 52 4.45 14.07 -7.63
C PHE A 52 4.12 15.19 -8.61
N GLU A 53 4.30 16.43 -8.19
CA GLU A 53 4.22 17.53 -9.13
C GLU A 53 5.55 17.62 -9.87
N ALA A 54 5.50 17.42 -11.19
CA ALA A 54 6.62 17.62 -12.11
C ALA A 54 7.33 18.96 -11.79
N PRO A 55 8.68 19.02 -11.84
CA PRO A 55 9.56 18.23 -12.71
C PRO A 55 10.19 16.99 -12.06
N TYR A 56 9.80 16.62 -10.84
CA TYR A 56 10.38 15.49 -10.13
C TYR A 56 9.69 14.18 -10.56
N THR A 57 10.06 13.66 -11.73
CA THR A 57 9.57 12.38 -12.29
C THR A 57 10.03 11.13 -11.54
N ALA A 58 10.53 11.24 -10.31
CA ALA A 58 10.96 10.11 -9.47
C ALA A 58 10.17 10.09 -8.15
N SER A 59 9.21 9.17 -8.07
CA SER A 59 8.05 9.26 -7.18
C SER A 59 8.28 8.79 -5.72
N TRP A 60 9.48 8.92 -5.18
CA TRP A 60 9.83 8.40 -3.84
C TRP A 60 10.98 9.14 -3.14
N ILE A 61 11.49 10.19 -3.79
CA ILE A 61 12.24 11.29 -3.19
C ILE A 61 13.43 10.83 -2.35
N HIS A 62 14.36 10.17 -3.04
CA HIS A 62 15.78 10.55 -3.12
C HIS A 62 16.74 9.36 -3.15
N GLY A 63 16.27 8.11 -3.13
CA GLY A 63 17.19 7.00 -2.92
C GLY A 63 16.91 6.33 -1.58
N PRO A 64 17.29 5.04 -1.43
CA PRO A 64 17.58 4.54 -0.10
C PRO A 64 18.60 5.49 0.52
N GLY A 65 18.35 5.95 1.74
CA GLY A 65 19.36 6.63 2.53
C GLY A 65 20.38 5.62 3.06
N GLU A 66 21.51 6.11 3.57
CA GLU A 66 22.53 5.22 4.14
C GLU A 66 22.08 4.63 5.49
N LYS A 67 21.27 5.40 6.24
CA LYS A 67 20.84 5.10 7.62
C LYS A 67 19.33 4.97 7.75
N SER A 68 18.59 5.35 6.72
CA SER A 68 17.15 5.42 6.69
C SER A 68 16.61 4.90 5.37
N PRO A 69 15.36 4.43 5.34
CA PRO A 69 14.73 4.01 4.10
C PRO A 69 14.47 5.13 3.09
N TYR A 70 14.57 6.40 3.51
CA TYR A 70 14.23 7.57 2.72
C TYR A 70 15.30 8.65 2.87
N LEU A 71 16.13 8.86 1.83
CA LEU A 71 17.21 9.85 1.88
C LEU A 71 16.70 11.28 2.23
N SER A 72 15.45 11.60 1.94
CA SER A 72 14.86 12.90 2.33
C SER A 72 14.87 13.14 3.85
N LEU A 73 14.60 12.14 4.69
CA LEU A 73 14.65 12.30 6.15
C LEU A 73 16.08 12.54 6.65
N GLU A 74 17.07 11.83 6.09
CA GLU A 74 18.49 12.06 6.38
C GLU A 74 18.97 13.45 5.99
N LEU A 75 18.56 13.93 4.82
CA LEU A 75 18.89 15.27 4.35
C LEU A 75 18.26 16.35 5.24
N ALA A 76 17.01 16.16 5.67
CA ALA A 76 16.36 17.06 6.61
C ALA A 76 17.11 17.10 7.96
N ALA A 77 17.47 15.94 8.51
CA ALA A 77 18.20 15.83 9.78
C ALA A 77 19.60 16.47 9.74
N THR A 78 20.25 16.47 8.57
CA THR A 78 21.61 17.01 8.41
C THR A 78 21.64 18.49 8.03
N SER A 79 20.56 19.01 7.45
CA SER A 79 20.55 20.34 6.84
C SER A 79 19.71 21.37 7.60
N LEU A 80 18.74 20.93 8.41
CA LEU A 80 17.86 21.83 9.16
C LEU A 80 18.37 22.04 10.59
N ASP A 81 18.11 23.22 11.15
CA ASP A 81 18.25 23.42 12.59
C ASP A 81 17.22 22.60 13.37
N ASP A 82 17.50 22.37 14.66
CA ASP A 82 16.72 21.51 15.55
C ASP A 82 15.22 21.84 15.58
N ASP A 83 14.86 23.13 15.62
CA ASP A 83 13.46 23.54 15.71
C ASP A 83 12.72 23.36 14.38
N ARG A 84 13.39 23.63 13.25
CA ARG A 84 12.83 23.39 11.91
C ARG A 84 12.75 21.91 11.57
N TYR A 85 13.73 21.12 12.00
CA TYR A 85 13.68 19.67 11.83
C TYR A 85 12.49 19.11 12.63
N ARG A 86 12.34 19.50 13.90
CA ARG A 86 11.17 19.14 14.71
C ARG A 86 9.85 19.54 14.04
N ALA A 87 9.76 20.77 13.55
CA ALA A 87 8.57 21.26 12.85
C ALA A 87 8.28 20.45 11.57
N THR A 88 9.30 20.11 10.79
CA THR A 88 9.17 19.30 9.58
C THR A 88 8.65 17.90 9.90
N LEU A 89 9.19 17.25 10.94
CA LEU A 89 8.73 15.93 11.38
C LEU A 89 7.27 15.99 11.84
N ALA A 90 6.92 16.98 12.66
CA ALA A 90 5.54 17.19 13.12
C ALA A 90 4.57 17.45 11.96
N ASP A 91 4.97 18.28 10.99
CA ASP A 91 4.18 18.56 9.79
C ASP A 91 3.94 17.29 8.96
N ILE A 92 4.95 16.43 8.80
CA ILE A 92 4.80 15.14 8.09
C ILE A 92 3.79 14.25 8.82
N VAL A 93 3.91 14.11 10.14
CA VAL A 93 3.00 13.30 10.96
C VAL A 93 1.57 13.84 10.90
N LEU A 94 1.39 15.15 11.06
CA LEU A 94 0.09 15.82 11.19
C LEU A 94 -0.59 16.17 9.85
N SER A 95 0.15 16.09 8.74
CA SER A 95 -0.34 16.46 7.41
C SER A 95 -1.58 15.68 7.02
N THR A 96 -2.52 16.34 6.36
CA THR A 96 -3.71 15.71 5.76
C THR A 96 -3.48 15.24 4.32
N SER A 97 -2.24 15.36 3.80
CA SER A 97 -1.89 14.98 2.45
C SER A 97 -1.90 13.45 2.26
N THR A 98 -2.78 12.96 1.39
CA THR A 98 -2.87 11.54 0.98
C THR A 98 -1.61 11.04 0.28
N ALA A 99 -0.83 11.96 -0.29
CA ALA A 99 0.40 11.63 -1.01
C ALA A 99 1.57 11.24 -0.09
N ILE A 100 1.50 11.54 1.22
CA ILE A 100 2.54 11.15 2.19
C ILE A 100 2.26 9.72 2.68
N PRO A 101 3.10 8.74 2.32
CA PRO A 101 2.90 7.32 2.62
C PRO A 101 2.95 7.03 4.13
N TYR A 102 2.25 5.97 4.56
CA TYR A 102 2.14 5.58 5.97
C TYR A 102 3.51 5.29 6.62
N ASP A 103 4.37 4.53 5.93
CA ASP A 103 5.70 4.18 6.41
C ASP A 103 6.62 5.40 6.55
N TYR A 104 6.55 6.35 5.62
CA TYR A 104 7.27 7.61 5.72
C TYR A 104 6.81 8.44 6.94
N ARG A 105 5.49 8.51 7.19
CA ARG A 105 4.94 9.18 8.38
C ARG A 105 5.39 8.52 9.67
N ALA A 106 5.45 7.19 9.70
CA ALA A 106 5.88 6.45 10.88
C ALA A 106 7.35 6.69 11.20
N LEU A 107 8.23 6.72 10.19
CA LEU A 107 9.63 7.08 10.39
C LEU A 107 9.78 8.52 10.91
N ALA A 108 8.99 9.46 10.36
CA ALA A 108 8.98 10.83 10.88
C ALA A 108 8.44 10.88 12.33
N ALA A 109 7.45 10.07 12.68
CA ALA A 109 6.91 9.96 14.03
C ALA A 109 7.96 9.40 15.01
N GLU A 110 8.72 8.38 14.60
CA GLU A 110 9.80 7.79 15.40
C GLU A 110 10.89 8.81 15.70
N GLU A 111 11.31 9.54 14.68
CA GLU A 111 12.27 10.62 14.82
C GLU A 111 11.73 11.78 15.68
N LEU A 112 10.46 12.14 15.54
CA LEU A 112 9.82 13.17 16.37
C LEU A 112 9.77 12.77 17.84
N LEU A 113 9.45 11.50 18.12
CA LEU A 113 9.48 10.95 19.47
C LEU A 113 10.90 11.00 20.05
N ARG A 114 11.90 10.58 19.26
CA ARG A 114 13.32 10.57 19.65
C ARG A 114 13.83 11.97 19.97
N PHE A 115 13.43 12.95 19.18
CA PHE A 115 13.85 14.35 19.33
C PHE A 115 13.07 15.11 20.41
N GLY A 116 11.84 14.65 20.69
CA GLY A 116 10.89 15.29 21.59
C GLY A 116 9.89 16.17 20.81
N PRO A 117 8.58 15.97 21.00
CA PRO A 117 7.54 16.71 20.25
C PRO A 117 7.46 18.20 20.60
N GLY A 118 7.96 18.64 21.76
CA GLY A 118 7.99 20.06 22.14
C GLY A 118 6.61 20.73 22.06
N ASP A 119 6.55 21.87 21.37
CA ASP A 119 5.31 22.64 21.19
C ASP A 119 4.22 21.92 20.37
N PHE A 120 4.56 20.80 19.72
CA PHE A 120 3.62 20.02 18.91
C PHE A 120 2.77 19.03 19.70
N ILE A 121 2.95 18.92 21.03
CA ILE A 121 2.09 18.08 21.89
C ILE A 121 0.60 18.46 21.75
N GLY A 122 0.29 19.76 21.76
CA GLY A 122 -1.09 20.24 21.60
C GLY A 122 -1.71 19.87 20.24
N PRO A 123 -1.05 20.18 19.11
CA PRO A 123 -1.47 19.72 17.78
C PRO A 123 -1.63 18.20 17.64
N LEU A 124 -0.71 17.41 18.22
CA LEU A 124 -0.82 15.94 18.25
C LEU A 124 -2.07 15.51 19.02
N GLN A 125 -2.31 16.09 20.21
CA GLN A 125 -3.49 15.77 21.00
C GLN A 125 -4.78 16.12 20.26
N ALA A 126 -4.82 17.29 19.60
CA ALA A 126 -5.96 17.68 18.79
C ALA A 126 -6.24 16.69 17.64
N ALA A 127 -5.19 16.13 17.02
CA ALA A 127 -5.35 15.12 15.97
C ALA A 127 -5.98 13.82 16.50
N VAL A 128 -5.67 13.44 17.75
CA VAL A 128 -6.29 12.30 18.43
C VAL A 128 -7.75 12.62 18.80
N ASP A 129 -7.99 13.75 19.45
CA ASP A 129 -9.31 14.12 19.99
C ASP A 129 -10.36 14.37 18.89
N CYS A 130 -9.93 14.83 17.71
CA CYS A 130 -10.83 15.15 16.59
C CYS A 130 -11.10 13.96 15.66
N TYR A 131 -10.44 12.82 15.84
CA TYR A 131 -10.62 11.68 14.95
C TYR A 131 -11.93 10.94 15.23
N VAL A 132 -12.73 10.74 14.19
CA VAL A 132 -13.95 9.92 14.23
C VAL A 132 -13.65 8.60 13.53
N PRO A 133 -13.71 7.45 14.23
CA PRO A 133 -13.50 6.14 13.61
C PRO A 133 -14.50 5.85 12.48
N LEU A 134 -14.02 5.18 11.43
CA LEU A 134 -14.86 4.72 10.34
C LEU A 134 -15.78 3.58 10.80
N GLY A 135 -16.97 3.54 10.21
CA GLY A 135 -17.94 2.47 10.45
C GLY A 135 -17.53 1.15 9.81
N HIS A 136 -18.23 0.07 10.18
CA HIS A 136 -18.08 -1.25 9.58
C HIS A 136 -19.46 -1.79 9.19
N ARG A 137 -19.55 -2.34 7.99
CA ARG A 137 -20.78 -2.95 7.49
C ARG A 137 -21.00 -4.30 8.18
N THR A 138 -22.11 -4.39 8.91
CA THR A 138 -22.46 -5.64 9.60
C THR A 138 -22.68 -6.79 8.62
N GLN A 139 -22.33 -8.01 9.06
CA GLN A 139 -22.59 -9.22 8.29
C GLN A 139 -24.08 -9.38 7.93
N GLN A 140 -24.98 -9.03 8.86
CA GLN A 140 -26.42 -9.07 8.63
C GLN A 140 -26.83 -8.16 7.45
N ALA A 141 -26.34 -6.92 7.43
CA ALA A 141 -26.61 -5.99 6.34
C ALA A 141 -26.15 -6.51 4.97
N LYS A 142 -25.05 -7.28 4.92
CA LYS A 142 -24.57 -7.92 3.68
C LYS A 142 -25.46 -9.09 3.24
N VAL A 143 -25.91 -9.91 4.20
CA VAL A 143 -26.80 -11.05 3.92
C VAL A 143 -28.18 -10.61 3.44
N ASP A 144 -28.67 -9.46 3.94
CA ASP A 144 -29.98 -8.92 3.60
C ASP A 144 -30.05 -8.29 2.19
N VAL A 145 -28.91 -8.15 1.50
CA VAL A 145 -28.89 -7.70 0.10
C VAL A 145 -29.50 -8.78 -0.79
N SER A 146 -30.70 -8.54 -1.30
CA SER A 146 -31.43 -9.45 -2.18
C SER A 146 -30.88 -9.42 -3.62
N THR A 147 -29.67 -9.95 -3.83
CA THR A 147 -29.07 -10.11 -5.16
C THR A 147 -28.65 -11.56 -5.38
N ASP A 148 -28.93 -12.08 -6.57
CA ASP A 148 -28.40 -13.35 -7.08
C ASP A 148 -27.08 -13.15 -7.86
N GLY A 149 -26.66 -11.88 -8.03
CA GLY A 149 -25.42 -11.49 -8.66
C GLY A 149 -24.22 -11.80 -7.77
N ILE A 150 -23.23 -12.48 -8.34
CA ILE A 150 -21.93 -12.73 -7.69
C ILE A 150 -21.09 -11.44 -7.66
N ASP A 151 -21.35 -10.49 -8.55
CA ASP A 151 -20.34 -9.48 -8.91
C ASP A 151 -20.55 -8.08 -8.31
N HIS A 152 -21.75 -7.64 -7.94
CA HIS A 152 -21.93 -6.34 -7.26
C HIS A 152 -23.09 -6.37 -6.28
N LEU A 153 -22.77 -6.18 -5.00
CA LEU A 153 -23.77 -6.06 -3.94
C LEU A 153 -24.39 -4.64 -3.90
N PHE A 154 -23.70 -3.63 -4.46
CA PHE A 154 -24.08 -2.21 -4.36
C PHE A 154 -23.76 -1.43 -5.65
N GLU A 155 -24.46 -0.31 -5.86
CA GLU A 155 -24.30 0.55 -7.04
C GLU A 155 -22.91 1.22 -7.08
N ILE A 156 -22.23 1.10 -8.21
CA ILE A 156 -20.99 1.81 -8.51
C ILE A 156 -21.36 3.20 -9.05
N PRO A 157 -20.67 4.29 -8.66
CA PRO A 157 -20.92 5.61 -9.25
C PRO A 157 -20.81 5.56 -10.78
N ASP A 158 -21.83 6.09 -11.47
CA ASP A 158 -21.95 5.99 -12.94
C ASP A 158 -20.89 6.82 -13.68
N THR A 159 -20.39 7.87 -13.05
CA THR A 159 -19.44 8.80 -13.67
C THR A 159 -18.00 8.52 -13.25
N VAL A 160 -17.04 8.78 -14.15
CA VAL A 160 -15.60 8.73 -13.83
C VAL A 160 -15.29 9.69 -12.68
N ALA A 161 -15.88 10.89 -12.69
CA ALA A 161 -15.69 11.87 -11.62
C ALA A 161 -16.12 11.32 -10.26
N GLY A 162 -17.32 10.76 -10.16
CA GLY A 162 -17.83 10.16 -8.93
C GLY A 162 -16.95 9.02 -8.41
N ARG A 163 -16.45 8.17 -9.31
CA ARG A 163 -15.51 7.09 -8.93
C ARG A 163 -14.18 7.63 -8.42
N LEU A 164 -13.65 8.70 -9.01
CA LEU A 164 -12.44 9.36 -8.49
C LEU A 164 -12.70 10.00 -7.13
N ASP A 165 -13.85 10.65 -6.95
CA ASP A 165 -14.21 11.35 -5.72
C ASP A 165 -14.32 10.39 -4.52
N VAL A 166 -14.93 9.21 -4.70
CA VAL A 166 -15.01 8.20 -3.62
C VAL A 166 -13.64 7.63 -3.24
N LEU A 167 -12.74 7.45 -4.20
CA LEU A 167 -11.35 7.03 -3.93
C LEU A 167 -10.58 8.12 -3.17
N THR A 168 -10.71 9.38 -3.59
CA THR A 168 -10.08 10.52 -2.90
C THR A 168 -10.62 10.67 -1.47
N ALA A 169 -11.92 10.52 -1.27
CA ALA A 169 -12.55 10.56 0.06
C ALA A 169 -12.04 9.43 0.96
N ALA A 170 -11.91 8.21 0.44
CA ALA A 170 -11.35 7.08 1.17
C ALA A 170 -9.88 7.31 1.57
N SER A 171 -9.06 7.82 0.66
CA SER A 171 -7.66 8.18 0.95
C SER A 171 -7.55 9.22 2.06
N ALA A 172 -8.40 10.26 2.01
CA ALA A 172 -8.42 11.31 3.03
C ALA A 172 -8.81 10.74 4.40
N ALA A 173 -9.85 9.89 4.45
CA ALA A 173 -10.29 9.24 5.68
C ALA A 173 -9.19 8.37 6.32
N LYS A 174 -8.49 7.54 5.53
CA LYS A 174 -7.40 6.69 6.03
C LYS A 174 -6.13 7.47 6.37
N THR A 175 -5.93 8.64 5.77
CA THR A 175 -4.88 9.57 6.18
C THR A 175 -5.16 10.14 7.58
N LEU A 176 -6.41 10.47 7.89
CA LEU A 176 -6.80 10.92 9.23
C LEU A 176 -6.64 9.81 10.28
N GLU A 177 -7.00 8.58 9.94
CA GLU A 177 -6.77 7.41 10.79
C GLU A 177 -5.27 7.20 11.07
N SER A 178 -4.44 7.23 10.02
CA SER A 178 -2.98 7.10 10.14
C SER A 178 -2.37 8.19 11.02
N ARG A 179 -2.85 9.44 10.85
CA ARG A 179 -2.43 10.58 11.68
C ARG A 179 -2.77 10.37 13.14
N CYS A 180 -4.00 9.92 13.43
CA CYS A 180 -4.44 9.65 14.80
C CYS A 180 -3.59 8.54 15.44
N LEU A 181 -3.41 7.41 14.75
CA LEU A 181 -2.61 6.28 15.24
C LEU A 181 -1.18 6.67 15.58
N LEU A 182 -0.50 7.40 14.68
CA LEU A 182 0.87 7.83 14.91
C LEU A 182 0.96 8.91 15.99
N ALA A 183 0.00 9.83 16.07
CA ALA A 183 -0.05 10.83 17.14
C ALA A 183 -0.22 10.17 18.52
N GLN A 184 -1.10 9.17 18.65
CA GLN A 184 -1.26 8.40 19.88
C GLN A 184 0.06 7.73 20.32
N ARG A 185 0.80 7.15 19.37
CA ARG A 185 2.10 6.50 19.64
C ARG A 185 3.17 7.51 20.06
N VAL A 186 3.26 8.66 19.39
CA VAL A 186 4.19 9.75 19.76
C VAL A 186 3.87 10.31 21.15
N LEU A 187 2.58 10.43 21.50
CA LEU A 187 2.14 10.88 22.82
C LEU A 187 2.25 9.81 23.92
N GLY A 188 2.61 8.57 23.57
CA GLY A 188 2.67 7.44 24.52
C GLY A 188 1.30 6.95 25.00
N GLN A 189 0.22 7.24 24.26
CA GLN A 189 -1.16 6.85 24.56
C GLN A 189 -1.56 5.51 23.94
N ALA A 190 -0.79 5.03 22.96
CA ALA A 190 -0.96 3.72 22.33
C ALA A 190 0.38 2.96 22.34
N PRO A 191 0.35 1.62 22.39
CA PRO A 191 1.56 0.83 22.26
C PRO A 191 2.22 1.06 20.89
N ARG A 192 3.56 0.97 20.91
CA ARG A 192 4.40 0.86 19.71
C ARG A 192 4.25 -0.55 19.09
N ALA A 193 5.13 -0.93 18.18
CA ALA A 193 5.18 -2.29 17.63
C ALA A 193 5.21 -3.34 18.75
N GLU A 194 4.26 -4.27 18.71
CA GLU A 194 4.22 -5.42 19.61
C GLU A 194 5.10 -6.55 19.08
N SER A 195 5.46 -7.50 19.95
CA SER A 195 6.17 -8.70 19.51
C SER A 195 5.30 -9.50 18.54
N PRO A 196 5.83 -9.92 17.37
CA PRO A 196 5.05 -10.68 16.39
C PRO A 196 4.43 -11.94 17.01
N ALA A 197 3.13 -12.11 16.83
CA ALA A 197 2.37 -13.27 17.30
C ALA A 197 2.37 -14.43 16.29
N SER A 198 2.60 -14.14 15.01
CA SER A 198 2.59 -15.13 13.92
C SER A 198 3.75 -14.92 12.95
N ASP A 199 3.98 -15.93 12.10
CA ASP A 199 4.98 -15.86 11.03
C ASP A 199 4.69 -14.73 10.04
N ALA A 200 3.41 -14.44 9.79
CA ALA A 200 2.98 -13.31 8.98
C ALA A 200 3.39 -11.97 9.60
N GLU A 201 3.10 -11.79 10.89
CA GLU A 201 3.50 -10.57 11.61
C GLU A 201 5.02 -10.42 11.69
N ARG A 202 5.75 -11.54 11.82
CA ARG A 202 7.21 -11.55 11.84
C ARG A 202 7.78 -11.00 10.53
N LEU A 203 7.28 -11.46 9.39
CA LEU A 203 7.72 -10.97 8.08
C LEU A 203 7.48 -9.47 7.91
N ILE A 204 6.36 -8.94 8.41
CA ILE A 204 6.05 -7.51 8.36
C ILE A 204 7.00 -6.73 9.29
N ALA A 205 7.19 -7.21 10.52
CA ALA A 205 8.05 -6.55 11.52
C ALA A 205 9.52 -6.49 11.08
N GLU A 206 10.02 -7.57 10.45
CA GLU A 206 11.37 -7.62 9.90
C GLU A 206 11.58 -6.61 8.76
N ASP A 207 10.53 -6.26 8.02
CA ASP A 207 10.63 -5.43 6.81
C ASP A 207 10.21 -3.97 7.01
N VAL A 208 9.36 -3.64 7.98
CA VAL A 208 8.83 -2.27 8.13
C VAL A 208 9.89 -1.27 8.60
N GLY A 209 10.81 -1.71 9.46
CA GLY A 209 12.00 -0.95 9.86
C GLY A 209 11.75 0.24 10.79
N THR A 210 10.65 0.26 11.53
CA THR A 210 10.33 1.28 12.56
C THR A 210 9.43 0.70 13.65
N ASP A 211 9.64 1.11 14.90
CA ASP A 211 8.78 0.70 16.02
C ASP A 211 7.43 1.44 16.04
N MET A 212 7.25 2.42 15.16
CA MET A 212 6.01 3.19 15.05
C MET A 212 4.92 2.49 14.27
N ILE A 213 5.18 1.31 13.68
CA ILE A 213 4.20 0.51 12.95
C ILE A 213 4.08 -0.86 13.59
N SER A 214 2.87 -1.25 13.95
CA SER A 214 2.57 -2.62 14.38
C SER A 214 2.17 -3.46 13.15
N PRO A 215 2.51 -4.76 13.08
CA PRO A 215 2.00 -5.64 12.03
C PRO A 215 0.46 -5.64 11.89
N ALA A 216 -0.26 -5.46 13.00
CA ALA A 216 -1.72 -5.35 13.01
C ALA A 216 -2.25 -4.13 12.23
N ASP A 217 -1.40 -3.12 12.00
CA ASP A 217 -1.72 -1.97 11.15
C ASP A 217 -1.96 -2.38 9.68
N TYR A 218 -1.49 -3.55 9.26
CA TYR A 218 -1.68 -4.08 7.91
C TYR A 218 -2.80 -5.10 7.81
N LEU A 219 -3.60 -5.27 8.87
CA LEU A 219 -4.90 -5.94 8.76
C LEU A 219 -5.87 -5.02 8.05
N VAL A 220 -6.39 -5.50 6.92
CA VAL A 220 -7.32 -4.76 6.09
C VAL A 220 -8.76 -5.19 6.41
N PRO A 221 -9.55 -4.34 7.08
CA PRO A 221 -10.97 -4.62 7.31
C PRO A 221 -11.75 -4.35 6.02
N TRP A 222 -12.05 -5.42 5.28
CA TRP A 222 -12.74 -5.35 3.99
C TRP A 222 -14.15 -4.76 4.08
N ASP A 223 -14.76 -4.80 5.26
CA ASP A 223 -16.09 -4.28 5.57
C ASP A 223 -16.10 -2.84 6.10
N GLN A 224 -14.94 -2.19 6.24
CA GLN A 224 -14.83 -0.80 6.67
C GLN A 224 -15.53 0.10 5.65
N GLU A 225 -16.40 0.99 6.15
CA GLU A 225 -17.25 1.85 5.33
C GLU A 225 -16.63 3.24 5.13
N PHE A 226 -16.78 3.74 3.91
CA PHE A 226 -16.33 5.05 3.48
C PHE A 226 -17.51 5.87 2.96
N PRO A 227 -17.45 7.21 3.10
CA PRO A 227 -18.46 8.09 2.53
C PRO A 227 -18.45 8.02 1.00
N GLY A 228 -19.63 7.78 0.42
CA GLY A 228 -19.89 7.76 -1.01
C GLY A 228 -20.76 8.94 -1.48
N GLU A 229 -21.16 8.92 -2.75
CA GLU A 229 -22.05 9.94 -3.32
C GLU A 229 -23.44 9.90 -2.65
N ASN A 230 -24.06 11.08 -2.49
CA ASN A 230 -25.44 11.24 -2.01
C ASN A 230 -25.72 10.59 -0.63
N GLY A 231 -24.69 10.42 0.21
CA GLY A 231 -24.82 9.80 1.53
C GLY A 231 -24.85 8.27 1.51
N ALA A 232 -24.62 7.64 0.36
CA ALA A 232 -24.34 6.21 0.30
C ALA A 232 -23.00 5.89 0.99
N THR A 233 -22.85 4.67 1.50
CA THR A 233 -21.58 4.17 2.04
C THR A 233 -21.07 3.02 1.17
N LEU A 234 -19.77 3.00 0.91
CA LEU A 234 -19.09 1.92 0.19
C LEU A 234 -18.10 1.23 1.12
N THR A 235 -18.02 -0.09 1.06
CA THR A 235 -16.99 -0.84 1.79
C THR A 235 -15.64 -0.78 1.09
N LEU A 236 -14.55 -1.07 1.80
CA LEU A 236 -13.24 -1.20 1.19
C LEU A 236 -13.21 -2.23 0.05
N ALA A 237 -13.88 -3.38 0.24
CA ALA A 237 -13.99 -4.39 -0.81
C ALA A 237 -14.66 -3.84 -2.08
N GLU A 238 -15.72 -3.04 -1.93
CA GLU A 238 -16.40 -2.38 -3.06
C GLU A 238 -15.49 -1.36 -3.76
N LEU A 239 -14.76 -0.53 -3.01
CA LEU A 239 -13.83 0.44 -3.58
C LEU A 239 -12.73 -0.24 -4.42
N LEU A 240 -12.18 -1.37 -3.96
CA LEU A 240 -11.19 -2.12 -4.72
C LEU A 240 -11.76 -2.78 -5.97
N ARG A 241 -13.03 -3.20 -5.95
CA ARG A 241 -13.71 -3.67 -7.16
C ARG A 241 -13.90 -2.55 -8.17
N ILE A 242 -14.23 -1.33 -7.73
CA ILE A 242 -14.28 -0.14 -8.59
C ILE A 242 -12.93 0.04 -9.31
N VAL A 243 -11.82 0.00 -8.55
CA VAL A 243 -10.46 0.09 -9.09
C VAL A 243 -10.17 -1.03 -10.10
N LEU A 244 -10.59 -2.26 -9.83
CA LEU A 244 -10.28 -3.40 -10.70
C LEU A 244 -11.09 -3.40 -12.01
N LEU A 245 -12.35 -2.98 -11.95
CA LEU A 245 -13.30 -3.16 -13.05
C LEU A 245 -13.37 -1.96 -13.99
N CYS A 246 -13.18 -0.74 -13.46
CA CYS A 246 -13.37 0.47 -14.25
C CYS A 246 -12.15 0.76 -15.15
N PRO A 247 -12.34 1.02 -16.46
CA PRO A 247 -11.25 1.14 -17.42
C PRO A 247 -10.20 2.21 -17.10
N GLU A 248 -10.60 3.32 -16.49
CA GLU A 248 -9.74 4.45 -16.14
C GLU A 248 -8.61 4.06 -15.17
N PHE A 249 -8.79 3.01 -14.36
CA PHE A 249 -7.77 2.54 -13.43
C PHE A 249 -6.87 1.46 -14.03
N LYS A 250 -7.30 0.80 -15.12
CA LYS A 250 -6.48 -0.21 -15.82
C LYS A 250 -5.33 0.44 -16.59
N LEU A 251 -5.62 1.55 -17.27
CA LEU A 251 -4.67 2.37 -18.00
C LEU A 251 -4.82 3.84 -17.59
N PRO A 252 -4.42 4.18 -16.35
CA PRO A 252 -4.63 5.52 -15.81
C PRO A 252 -3.77 6.54 -16.54
N ASP A 253 -4.41 7.66 -16.91
CA ASP A 253 -3.72 8.82 -17.44
C ASP A 253 -2.99 9.61 -16.32
N ALA A 254 -2.40 10.74 -16.69
CA ALA A 254 -1.69 11.60 -15.75
C ALA A 254 -2.57 12.17 -14.62
N LYS A 255 -3.89 12.22 -14.79
CA LYS A 255 -4.85 12.69 -13.78
C LYS A 255 -5.26 11.56 -12.84
N VAL A 256 -5.54 10.37 -13.38
CA VAL A 256 -6.05 9.23 -12.60
C VAL A 256 -4.94 8.53 -11.83
N ARG A 257 -3.72 8.47 -12.39
CA ARG A 257 -2.61 7.72 -11.79
C ARG A 257 -2.24 8.19 -10.37
N PRO A 258 -2.12 9.50 -10.09
CA PRO A 258 -1.86 9.97 -8.72
C PRO A 258 -2.95 9.55 -7.74
N ILE A 259 -4.23 9.66 -8.11
CA ILE A 259 -5.37 9.29 -7.26
C ILE A 259 -5.33 7.79 -6.91
N LEU A 260 -5.04 6.95 -7.89
CA LEU A 260 -4.92 5.51 -7.69
C LEU A 260 -3.75 5.15 -6.74
N VAL A 261 -2.60 5.80 -6.91
CA VAL A 261 -1.42 5.56 -6.07
C VAL A 261 -1.66 6.05 -4.64
N ASP A 262 -2.27 7.22 -4.47
CA ASP A 262 -2.64 7.75 -3.16
C ASP A 262 -3.65 6.85 -2.45
N PHE A 263 -4.61 6.29 -3.20
CA PHE A 263 -5.54 5.30 -2.68
C PHE A 263 -4.83 4.07 -2.14
N TYR A 264 -3.95 3.43 -2.92
CA TYR A 264 -3.20 2.26 -2.44
C TYR A 264 -2.34 2.57 -1.22
N ARG A 265 -1.64 3.71 -1.21
CA ARG A 265 -0.74 4.10 -0.10
C ARG A 265 -1.46 4.54 1.16
N SER A 266 -2.61 5.21 1.02
CA SER A 266 -3.38 5.66 2.19
C SER A 266 -4.23 4.53 2.74
N VAL A 267 -4.91 3.79 1.86
CA VAL A 267 -5.95 2.84 2.23
C VAL A 267 -5.38 1.45 2.52
N LEU A 268 -4.49 0.96 1.65
CA LEU A 268 -3.81 -0.33 1.86
C LEU A 268 -2.43 -0.18 2.52
N ARG A 269 -2.02 1.05 2.85
CA ARG A 269 -0.74 1.36 3.51
C ARG A 269 0.47 0.84 2.72
N THR A 270 0.34 0.67 1.40
CA THR A 270 1.46 0.32 0.52
C THR A 270 2.61 1.31 0.73
N SER A 271 3.85 0.81 0.87
CA SER A 271 4.98 1.67 1.18
C SER A 271 5.21 2.72 0.07
N GLY A 272 5.76 3.88 0.44
CA GLY A 272 6.06 4.95 -0.50
C GLY A 272 6.96 4.57 -1.67
N ARG A 273 7.89 3.63 -1.43
CA ARG A 273 8.87 3.16 -2.42
C ARG A 273 8.41 1.96 -3.23
N SER A 274 7.25 1.39 -2.91
CA SER A 274 6.71 0.26 -3.64
C SER A 274 6.20 0.68 -5.02
N ILE A 275 6.24 -0.25 -5.97
CA ILE A 275 5.79 -0.01 -7.35
C ILE A 275 4.53 -0.84 -7.61
N ILE A 276 3.50 -0.16 -8.11
CA ILE A 276 2.23 -0.78 -8.53
C ILE A 276 2.14 -0.66 -10.05
N GLY A 277 2.17 -1.78 -10.75
CA GLY A 277 2.14 -1.86 -12.21
C GLY A 277 0.81 -1.37 -12.80
N LEU A 278 0.79 -1.16 -14.12
CA LEU A 278 -0.46 -0.88 -14.84
C LEU A 278 -1.39 -2.09 -14.76
N SER A 279 -2.68 -1.86 -14.55
CA SER A 279 -3.68 -2.92 -14.37
C SER A 279 -3.35 -3.92 -13.26
N ALA A 280 -2.40 -3.61 -12.38
CA ALA A 280 -2.09 -4.41 -11.21
C ALA A 280 -2.97 -3.96 -10.05
N GLY A 281 -3.30 -4.87 -9.15
CA GLY A 281 -4.13 -4.52 -8.02
C GLY A 281 -4.43 -5.66 -7.07
N VAL A 282 -5.32 -5.34 -6.14
CA VAL A 282 -5.78 -6.24 -5.08
C VAL A 282 -7.27 -6.11 -5.04
N PHE A 283 -7.95 -7.21 -4.74
CA PHE A 283 -9.36 -7.22 -4.48
C PHE A 283 -9.68 -8.25 -3.41
N HIS A 284 -10.92 -8.20 -2.94
CA HIS A 284 -11.43 -9.15 -1.97
C HIS A 284 -12.75 -9.72 -2.51
N VAL A 285 -12.76 -11.03 -2.71
CA VAL A 285 -14.00 -11.76 -2.97
C VAL A 285 -14.64 -12.09 -1.64
N GLU A 286 -15.85 -11.57 -1.43
CA GLU A 286 -16.61 -11.92 -0.24
C GLU A 286 -17.20 -13.31 -0.40
N HIS A 287 -16.94 -14.18 0.57
CA HIS A 287 -17.47 -15.52 0.58
C HIS A 287 -18.43 -15.72 1.74
N SER A 288 -19.67 -15.30 1.55
CA SER A 288 -20.76 -15.44 2.53
C SER A 288 -20.40 -14.86 3.90
N THR A 289 -20.09 -15.70 4.89
CA THR A 289 -19.84 -15.28 6.28
C THR A 289 -18.38 -14.88 6.56
N LEU A 290 -17.49 -15.02 5.57
CA LEU A 290 -16.09 -14.63 5.69
C LEU A 290 -15.94 -13.16 5.27
N THR A 291 -16.11 -12.27 6.24
CA THR A 291 -15.70 -10.86 6.14
C THR A 291 -14.46 -10.59 7.01
N THR A 292 -13.71 -11.64 7.32
CA THR A 292 -12.53 -11.55 8.19
C THR A 292 -11.50 -10.63 7.56
N PRO A 293 -10.93 -9.67 8.32
CA PRO A 293 -9.79 -8.89 7.87
C PRO A 293 -8.68 -9.80 7.35
N SER A 294 -7.93 -9.32 6.37
CA SER A 294 -6.80 -10.05 5.80
C SER A 294 -5.53 -9.21 5.87
N TYR A 295 -4.39 -9.86 6.01
CA TYR A 295 -3.12 -9.15 5.95
C TYR A 295 -2.88 -8.64 4.54
N TYR A 296 -2.53 -7.37 4.39
CA TYR A 296 -1.97 -6.88 3.14
C TYR A 296 -0.79 -5.96 3.43
N TYR A 297 0.41 -6.43 3.07
CA TYR A 297 1.64 -5.69 3.21
C TYR A 297 2.38 -5.67 1.87
N GLN A 298 2.72 -4.48 1.39
CA GLN A 298 3.64 -4.30 0.28
C GLN A 298 4.76 -3.36 0.70
N GLY A 299 5.91 -3.95 1.01
CA GLY A 299 7.10 -3.33 1.54
C GLY A 299 7.91 -2.53 0.51
N ARG A 300 9.02 -1.97 0.98
CA ARG A 300 9.83 -1.00 0.23
C ARG A 300 10.50 -1.62 -0.98
N ASP A 301 10.46 -0.94 -2.13
CA ASP A 301 10.98 -1.46 -3.40
C ASP A 301 10.31 -2.77 -3.87
N ALA A 302 9.23 -3.21 -3.22
CA ALA A 302 8.43 -4.33 -3.71
C ALA A 302 7.65 -3.91 -4.95
N ILE A 303 7.66 -4.77 -5.97
CA ILE A 303 7.08 -4.49 -7.28
C ILE A 303 5.92 -5.46 -7.52
N LEU A 304 4.71 -4.91 -7.52
CA LEU A 304 3.51 -5.57 -8.04
C LEU A 304 3.45 -5.28 -9.54
N GLY A 305 3.90 -6.22 -10.36
CA GLY A 305 4.09 -6.05 -11.80
C GLY A 305 2.80 -5.86 -12.59
N LYS A 306 2.93 -5.43 -13.84
CA LYS A 306 1.79 -5.16 -14.75
C LYS A 306 0.82 -6.35 -14.80
N GLY A 307 -0.48 -6.07 -14.66
CA GLY A 307 -1.55 -7.06 -14.79
C GLY A 307 -1.57 -8.12 -13.69
N LEU A 308 -0.75 -8.00 -12.64
CA LEU A 308 -0.79 -8.89 -11.50
C LEU A 308 -1.95 -8.49 -10.58
N VAL A 309 -2.83 -9.44 -10.29
CA VAL A 309 -3.96 -9.25 -9.40
C VAL A 309 -3.83 -10.23 -8.24
N ILE A 310 -4.06 -9.75 -7.02
CA ILE A 310 -4.12 -10.59 -5.82
C ILE A 310 -5.56 -10.64 -5.33
N ASP A 311 -6.13 -11.83 -5.29
CA ASP A 311 -7.35 -12.08 -4.52
C ASP A 311 -6.94 -12.31 -3.06
N CYS A 312 -7.34 -11.41 -2.17
CA CYS A 312 -6.79 -11.27 -0.83
C CYS A 312 -7.77 -11.81 0.23
N VAL A 313 -8.18 -13.07 0.08
CA VAL A 313 -8.97 -13.83 1.05
C VAL A 313 -8.00 -14.62 1.92
N GLY A 314 -7.50 -13.97 2.98
CA GLY A 314 -6.49 -14.50 3.89
C GLY A 314 -5.30 -13.55 4.01
N GLY A 315 -4.66 -13.23 2.89
CA GLY A 315 -3.77 -12.08 2.81
C GLY A 315 -2.63 -12.21 1.82
N ALA A 316 -1.85 -11.13 1.71
CA ALA A 316 -0.58 -11.13 0.99
C ALA A 316 0.47 -10.26 1.69
N ILE A 317 1.70 -10.76 1.77
CA ILE A 317 2.86 -10.06 2.33
C ILE A 317 3.96 -10.07 1.27
N LEU A 318 4.35 -8.88 0.83
CA LEU A 318 5.41 -8.67 -0.16
C LEU A 318 6.51 -7.88 0.52
N GLN A 319 7.57 -8.54 0.99
CA GLN A 319 8.71 -7.89 1.62
C GLN A 319 9.56 -7.11 0.61
N SER A 320 10.51 -6.34 1.13
CA SER A 320 11.31 -5.42 0.34
C SER A 320 12.06 -6.09 -0.81
N GLY A 321 12.12 -5.36 -1.94
CA GLY A 321 12.77 -5.81 -3.16
C GLY A 321 12.15 -7.03 -3.84
N SER A 322 11.00 -7.53 -3.37
CA SER A 322 10.26 -8.60 -4.05
C SER A 322 9.74 -8.10 -5.41
N PHE A 323 9.70 -8.99 -6.39
CA PHE A 323 9.25 -8.68 -7.74
C PHE A 323 8.27 -9.74 -8.21
N LEU A 324 7.00 -9.38 -8.33
CA LEU A 324 5.94 -10.29 -8.73
C LEU A 324 5.38 -9.86 -10.10
N GLY A 325 5.44 -10.73 -11.10
CA GLY A 325 4.83 -10.48 -12.41
C GLY A 325 5.64 -9.54 -13.30
N GLY A 326 4.98 -8.77 -14.17
CA GLY A 326 5.66 -7.92 -15.16
C GLY A 326 5.84 -8.57 -16.54
N GLY A 327 5.41 -9.83 -16.69
CA GLY A 327 5.26 -10.50 -17.98
C GLY A 327 4.19 -9.86 -18.87
N PHE A 328 4.08 -10.36 -20.11
CA PHE A 328 3.07 -9.88 -21.06
C PHE A 328 1.64 -10.32 -20.71
N MET A 329 1.50 -11.32 -19.83
CA MET A 329 0.24 -11.94 -19.46
C MET A 329 -0.14 -11.61 -18.00
N PRO A 330 -1.43 -11.38 -17.71
CA PRO A 330 -1.92 -11.23 -16.35
C PRO A 330 -1.67 -12.49 -15.50
N ILE A 331 -1.41 -12.28 -14.22
CA ILE A 331 -1.28 -13.35 -13.22
C ILE A 331 -2.29 -13.06 -12.12
N LEU A 332 -3.03 -14.08 -11.68
CA LEU A 332 -3.90 -14.02 -10.52
C LEU A 332 -3.26 -14.84 -9.40
N ILE A 333 -2.88 -14.18 -8.31
CA ILE A 333 -2.52 -14.85 -7.06
C ILE A 333 -3.82 -15.07 -6.28
N HIS A 334 -4.14 -16.33 -6.04
CA HIS A 334 -5.36 -16.73 -5.35
C HIS A 334 -4.98 -17.30 -3.98
N THR A 335 -5.55 -16.72 -2.92
CA THR A 335 -5.11 -16.96 -1.53
C THR A 335 -6.08 -17.83 -0.74
N HIS A 336 -7.06 -18.43 -1.40
CA HIS A 336 -8.03 -19.27 -0.71
C HIS A 336 -8.47 -20.45 -1.59
N LYS A 337 -9.09 -21.46 -1.00
CA LYS A 337 -9.65 -22.59 -1.75
C LYS A 337 -10.98 -23.03 -1.18
N HIS A 338 -11.92 -23.34 -2.06
CA HIS A 338 -13.17 -23.98 -1.69
C HIS A 338 -12.94 -25.45 -1.33
N ILE A 339 -13.32 -25.86 -0.12
CA ILE A 339 -13.18 -27.25 0.33
C ILE A 339 -14.49 -27.99 0.12
N ARG A 340 -14.42 -29.00 -0.77
CA ARG A 340 -15.51 -29.95 -1.00
C ARG A 340 -15.46 -31.09 0.01
N LYS A 341 -16.59 -31.38 0.68
CA LYS A 341 -16.81 -32.69 1.33
C LYS A 341 -17.61 -33.61 0.41
N SER A 342 -17.28 -34.90 0.44
CA SER A 342 -18.01 -35.93 -0.31
C SER A 342 -19.48 -35.93 0.08
N GLY A 343 -20.38 -35.92 -0.91
CA GLY A 343 -21.83 -35.95 -0.71
C GLY A 343 -22.51 -34.59 -0.48
N GLU A 344 -21.77 -33.47 -0.43
CA GLU A 344 -22.36 -32.13 -0.29
C GLU A 344 -22.73 -31.50 -1.64
N ALA A 345 -23.81 -30.71 -1.66
CA ALA A 345 -24.20 -29.91 -2.80
C ALA A 345 -23.17 -28.80 -3.07
N GLY A 346 -22.93 -28.45 -4.34
CA GLY A 346 -21.95 -27.41 -4.72
C GLY A 346 -22.24 -26.01 -4.13
N ALA A 347 -23.47 -25.75 -3.69
CA ALA A 347 -23.81 -24.52 -2.95
C ALA A 347 -23.20 -24.49 -1.52
N SER A 348 -22.99 -25.65 -0.89
CA SER A 348 -22.36 -25.77 0.42
C SER A 348 -20.83 -25.66 0.36
N GLU A 349 -20.23 -26.11 -0.75
CA GLU A 349 -18.80 -25.97 -1.06
C GLU A 349 -18.37 -24.49 -1.13
N ARG A 350 -19.23 -23.63 -1.67
CA ARG A 350 -19.01 -22.17 -1.73
C ARG A 350 -18.86 -21.49 -0.36
N LYS A 351 -19.33 -22.14 0.71
CA LYS A 351 -19.33 -21.59 2.09
C LYS A 351 -18.17 -22.11 2.94
N ARG A 352 -17.38 -23.07 2.46
CA ARG A 352 -16.22 -23.60 3.18
C ARG A 352 -14.95 -23.25 2.46
N ILE A 353 -14.21 -22.34 3.07
CA ILE A 353 -13.00 -21.79 2.48
C ILE A 353 -11.86 -22.02 3.43
N LEU A 354 -10.75 -22.43 2.86
CA LEU A 354 -9.45 -22.43 3.51
C LEU A 354 -8.67 -21.23 2.96
N PRO A 355 -8.62 -20.12 3.70
CA PRO A 355 -7.79 -19.00 3.34
C PRO A 355 -6.34 -19.22 3.82
N CYS A 356 -5.40 -18.58 3.13
CA CYS A 356 -3.99 -18.55 3.49
C CYS A 356 -3.39 -17.19 3.17
N ILE A 357 -2.15 -16.98 3.59
CA ILE A 357 -1.39 -15.77 3.25
C ILE A 357 -0.37 -16.14 2.18
N PHE A 358 -0.38 -15.42 1.07
CA PHE A 358 0.72 -15.45 0.11
C PHE A 358 1.88 -14.60 0.64
N ALA A 359 3.05 -15.20 0.85
CA ALA A 359 4.24 -14.49 1.29
C ALA A 359 5.30 -14.50 0.19
N ALA A 360 5.74 -13.31 -0.22
CA ALA A 360 6.94 -13.09 -1.01
C ALA A 360 8.00 -12.45 -0.11
N GLU A 361 8.96 -13.25 0.34
CA GLU A 361 10.05 -12.81 1.20
C GLU A 361 11.01 -11.85 0.48
N ALA A 362 11.91 -11.22 1.23
CA ALA A 362 12.79 -10.18 0.72
C ALA A 362 13.57 -10.65 -0.54
N GLY A 363 13.48 -9.87 -1.61
CA GLY A 363 14.12 -10.19 -2.90
C GLY A 363 13.50 -11.35 -3.69
N ALA A 364 12.40 -11.95 -3.22
CA ALA A 364 11.72 -13.04 -3.92
C ALA A 364 11.25 -12.60 -5.32
N ARG A 365 11.30 -13.52 -6.27
CA ARG A 365 10.91 -13.24 -7.66
C ARG A 365 9.91 -14.26 -8.15
N PHE A 366 8.75 -13.76 -8.57
CA PHE A 366 7.83 -14.55 -9.38
C PHE A 366 8.25 -14.44 -10.84
N PRO A 367 8.44 -15.56 -11.55
CA PRO A 367 9.11 -15.51 -12.83
C PRO A 367 8.20 -14.95 -13.94
N MET A 368 8.82 -14.31 -14.92
CA MET A 368 8.15 -13.56 -15.99
C MET A 368 7.38 -14.45 -16.98
N ASP A 369 7.70 -15.75 -16.99
CA ASP A 369 7.04 -16.79 -17.76
C ASP A 369 5.87 -17.44 -17.02
N ALA A 370 5.64 -17.10 -15.75
CA ALA A 370 4.45 -17.53 -15.04
C ALA A 370 3.22 -16.85 -15.68
N ILE A 371 2.21 -17.66 -15.99
CA ILE A 371 0.98 -17.23 -16.67
C ILE A 371 -0.20 -17.84 -15.94
N GLY A 372 -1.25 -17.05 -15.77
CA GLY A 372 -2.55 -17.55 -15.28
C GLY A 372 -2.66 -17.50 -13.76
N LEU A 373 -3.04 -18.63 -13.17
CA LEU A 373 -3.50 -18.70 -11.77
C LEU A 373 -2.42 -19.35 -10.90
N PHE A 374 -2.04 -18.67 -9.82
CA PHE A 374 -1.21 -19.24 -8.75
C PHE A 374 -2.08 -19.49 -7.53
N GLU A 375 -2.38 -20.76 -7.29
CA GLU A 375 -3.18 -21.24 -6.16
C GLU A 375 -2.30 -21.37 -4.92
N THR A 376 -2.25 -20.33 -4.09
CA THR A 376 -1.39 -20.27 -2.90
C THR A 376 -1.69 -21.42 -1.93
N VAL A 377 -2.97 -21.77 -1.78
CA VAL A 377 -3.41 -22.83 -0.86
C VAL A 377 -2.82 -24.21 -1.19
N ASP A 378 -2.49 -24.47 -2.47
CA ASP A 378 -1.92 -25.75 -2.88
C ASP A 378 -0.50 -25.97 -2.31
N TYR A 379 0.10 -24.93 -1.73
CA TYR A 379 1.44 -24.91 -1.15
C TYR A 379 1.46 -24.72 0.38
N LEU A 380 0.33 -24.82 1.09
CA LEU A 380 0.33 -24.66 2.57
C LEU A 380 1.23 -25.68 3.29
N GLU A 381 1.33 -26.90 2.76
CA GLU A 381 2.10 -28.00 3.36
C GLU A 381 3.31 -28.40 2.49
N LYS A 382 3.68 -27.56 1.51
CA LYS A 382 4.69 -27.89 0.49
C LYS A 382 5.47 -26.65 0.08
N ASP A 383 6.72 -26.85 -0.29
CA ASP A 383 7.50 -25.76 -0.87
C ASP A 383 6.91 -25.33 -2.23
N THR A 384 6.88 -24.02 -2.45
CA THR A 384 6.58 -23.49 -3.78
C THR A 384 7.78 -23.73 -4.71
N PRO A 385 7.58 -23.80 -6.04
CA PRO A 385 8.70 -23.91 -6.98
C PRO A 385 9.52 -22.62 -7.09
N TYR A 386 9.14 -21.55 -6.39
CA TYR A 386 9.74 -20.22 -6.51
C TYR A 386 10.42 -19.82 -5.20
N GLN A 387 11.73 -19.60 -5.26
CA GLN A 387 12.51 -19.25 -4.08
C GLN A 387 11.98 -17.98 -3.40
N GLY A 388 11.76 -18.06 -2.09
CA GLY A 388 11.24 -16.96 -1.28
C GLY A 388 9.73 -16.74 -1.40
N ILE A 389 9.00 -17.57 -2.16
CA ILE A 389 7.53 -17.56 -2.19
C ILE A 389 7.02 -18.68 -1.29
N ARG A 390 6.08 -18.36 -0.39
CA ARG A 390 5.50 -19.29 0.59
C ARG A 390 3.99 -19.10 0.72
N ALA A 391 3.32 -20.14 1.18
CA ALA A 391 1.96 -20.07 1.67
C ALA A 391 1.99 -20.21 3.20
N LEU A 392 1.37 -19.27 3.92
CA LEU A 392 1.29 -19.30 5.38
C LEU A 392 -0.14 -19.59 5.83
N SER A 393 -0.27 -20.41 6.87
CA SER A 393 -1.55 -20.65 7.52
C SER A 393 -2.00 -19.40 8.30
N LEU A 394 -3.32 -19.21 8.42
CA LEU A 394 -3.89 -18.15 9.27
C LEU A 394 -4.06 -18.58 10.74
N ASN A 395 -3.86 -19.86 11.04
CA ASN A 395 -4.15 -20.47 12.35
C ASN A 395 -2.90 -20.73 13.21
N GLU A 396 -1.77 -20.09 12.91
CA GLU A 396 -0.52 -20.24 13.66
C GLU A 396 -0.20 -19.01 14.51
#